data_AF-A0A2G9TD12-F1
#
_entry.id   AF-A0A2G9TD12-F1
#
_cell.length_a   1.000
_cell.length_b   1.000
_cell.length_c   1.000
_cell.angle_alpha   90.00
_cell.angle_beta   90.00
_cell.angle_gamma   90.00
#
_symmetry.space_group_name_H-M   'P 1'
#
loop_
_entity.id
_entity.type
_entity.pdbx_description
1 polymer ?
#
loop_
_entity_poly.entity_id
_entity_poly.type
_entity_poly.pdbx_seq_one_letter_code
_entity_poly.pdbx_strand_id
1 'polypeptide(L)' 'IRTGWLDMPGLEPLFLQYGIDMGFWGHEHSYERFYPIADRKFWNSSDAYTNPKAPVYIISGSA' A
#
# COMPACT_ATOMS: atom_id res chain seq x y z
N ILE A 1 -5.68 2.88 -5.52
CA ILE A 1 -5.28 3.37 -4.18
C ILE A 1 -5.02 4.88 -4.17
N ARG A 2 -4.18 5.40 -5.07
CA ARG A 2 -3.93 6.85 -5.24
C ARG A 2 -5.08 7.64 -5.86
N THR A 3 -5.50 7.18 -7.03
CA THR A 3 -6.59 7.74 -7.82
C THR A 3 -7.51 6.58 -8.16
N GLY A 4 -8.82 6.77 -7.99
CA GLY A 4 -9.84 5.81 -8.37
C GLY A 4 -10.13 5.86 -9.87
N TRP A 5 -11.04 4.99 -10.31
CA TRP A 5 -11.61 5.06 -11.66
C TRP A 5 -12.34 6.41 -11.85
N LEU A 6 -12.29 7.01 -13.05
CA LEU A 6 -12.86 8.35 -13.33
C LEU A 6 -12.40 9.46 -12.35
N ASP A 7 -11.13 9.47 -11.97
CA ASP A 7 -10.57 10.47 -11.04
C ASP A 7 -11.28 10.55 -9.69
N MET A 8 -12.02 9.49 -9.31
CA MET A 8 -12.59 9.40 -7.97
C MET A 8 -11.47 9.47 -6.92
N PRO A 9 -11.73 10.09 -5.76
CA PRO A 9 -10.76 10.15 -4.67
C PRO A 9 -10.22 8.75 -4.32
N GLY A 10 -8.91 8.59 -4.35
CA GLY A 10 -8.26 7.39 -3.84
C GLY A 10 -8.18 7.40 -2.31
N LEU A 11 -7.85 6.25 -1.74
CA LEU A 11 -7.70 6.05 -0.29
C LEU A 11 -6.31 6.42 0.23
N GLU A 12 -5.29 6.54 -0.63
CA GLU A 12 -3.90 6.80 -0.21
C GLU A 12 -3.76 8.06 0.68
N PRO A 13 -4.40 9.21 0.38
CA PRO A 13 -4.32 10.38 1.26
C PRO A 13 -4.86 10.12 2.67
N LEU A 14 -5.94 9.33 2.79
CA LEU A 14 -6.51 8.94 4.08
C LEU A 14 -5.57 7.99 4.83
N PHE A 15 -4.98 7.01 4.13
CA PHE A 15 -4.04 6.09 4.74
C PHE A 15 -2.81 6.79 5.32
N LEU A 16 -2.30 7.80 4.60
CA LEU A 16 -1.21 8.64 5.10
C LEU A 16 -1.64 9.51 6.29
N GLN A 17 -2.83 10.11 6.23
CA GLN A 17 -3.36 10.96 7.30
C GLN A 17 -3.51 10.21 8.62
N TYR A 18 -3.98 8.97 8.57
CA TYR A 18 -4.23 8.15 9.75
C TYR A 18 -3.06 7.24 10.14
N GLY A 19 -1.92 7.31 9.44
CA GLY A 19 -0.74 6.51 9.76
C GLY A 19 -0.97 5.01 9.63
N ILE A 20 -1.68 4.57 8.58
CA ILE A 20 -1.92 3.15 8.34
C ILE A 20 -0.59 2.44 8.05
N ASP A 21 -0.28 1.41 8.83
CA ASP A 21 0.93 0.62 8.64
C ASP A 21 0.82 -0.35 7.45
N MET A 22 -0.32 -1.03 7.31
CA MET A 22 -0.51 -2.12 6.34
C MET A 22 -1.94 -2.19 5.80
N GLY A 23 -2.09 -2.60 4.54
CA GLY A 23 -3.39 -2.88 3.91
C GLY A 23 -3.38 -4.19 3.12
N PHE A 24 -4.43 -4.98 3.29
CA PHE A 24 -4.62 -6.28 2.63
C PHE A 24 -5.60 -6.18 1.46
N TRP A 25 -5.25 -6.84 0.36
CA TRP A 25 -6.05 -6.91 -0.87
C TRP A 25 -6.16 -8.36 -1.36
N GLY A 26 -7.22 -8.63 -2.12
CA GLY A 26 -7.42 -9.89 -2.85
C GLY A 26 -7.61 -9.58 -4.33
N HIS A 27 -8.59 -10.25 -4.95
CA HIS A 27 -8.95 -10.16 -6.38
C HIS A 27 -7.89 -10.72 -7.34
N GLU A 28 -6.64 -10.32 -7.19
CA GLU A 28 -5.53 -10.92 -7.94
C GLU A 28 -5.15 -12.26 -7.29
N HIS A 29 -5.11 -13.32 -8.10
CA HIS A 29 -4.91 -14.69 -7.64
C HIS A 29 -3.42 -15.01 -7.43
N SER A 30 -2.75 -14.16 -6.65
CA SER A 30 -1.33 -14.25 -6.34
C SER A 30 -1.06 -13.80 -4.91
N TYR A 31 0.20 -13.96 -4.50
CA TYR A 31 0.75 -13.30 -3.33
C TYR A 31 1.75 -12.23 -3.76
N GLU A 32 1.55 -11.00 -3.31
CA GLU A 32 2.48 -9.90 -3.55
C GLU A 32 2.64 -9.05 -2.28
N ARG A 33 3.87 -8.61 -1.99
CA ARG A 33 4.17 -7.67 -0.91
C ARG A 33 5.00 -6.53 -1.47
N PHE A 34 4.49 -5.32 -1.31
CA PHE A 34 5.15 -4.11 -1.76
C PHE A 34 6.14 -3.63 -0.69
N TYR A 35 7.16 -2.88 -1.11
CA TYR A 35 7.82 -1.95 -0.19
C TYR A 35 6.79 -0.93 0.32
N PRO A 36 7.02 -0.28 1.48
CA PRO A 36 6.30 0.95 1.83
C PRO A 36 6.28 1.87 0.62
N ILE A 37 5.10 2.30 0.20
CA ILE A 37 4.94 3.07 -1.05
C ILE A 37 3.80 4.07 -0.92
N ALA A 38 4.07 5.30 -1.36
CA ALA A 38 3.09 6.38 -1.48
C ALA A 38 3.51 7.29 -2.64
N ASP A 39 2.56 7.80 -3.39
CA ASP A 39 2.82 8.67 -4.55
C ASP A 39 3.91 8.14 -5.50
N ARG A 40 3.92 6.82 -5.79
CA ARG A 40 4.95 6.15 -6.62
C ARG A 40 6.39 6.25 -6.08
N LYS A 41 6.58 6.78 -4.88
CA LYS A 41 7.84 6.75 -4.15
C LYS A 41 7.83 5.57 -3.19
N PHE A 42 8.85 4.73 -3.27
CA PHE A 42 9.00 3.57 -2.41
C PHE A 42 10.21 3.72 -1.49
N TRP A 43 10.19 3.01 -0.35
CA TRP A 43 11.30 2.94 0.60
C TRP A 43 11.81 1.50 0.68
N ASN A 44 13.06 1.28 0.27
CA ASN A 44 13.65 -0.07 0.11
C ASN A 44 14.91 -0.29 0.96
N SER A 45 15.07 0.41 2.08
CA SER A 45 16.14 0.12 3.03
C SER A 45 15.97 -1.28 3.64
N SER A 46 17.03 -1.83 4.22
CA SER A 46 16.99 -3.14 4.89
C SER A 46 15.99 -3.20 6.04
N ASP A 47 15.67 -2.06 6.64
CA ASP A 47 14.73 -1.85 7.73
C ASP A 47 13.41 -1.21 7.30
N ALA A 48 13.09 -1.20 6.00
CA ALA A 48 11.94 -0.47 5.45
C ALA A 48 10.58 -0.78 6.12
N TYR A 49 10.44 -1.96 6.71
CA TYR A 49 9.21 -2.42 7.37
C TYR A 49 9.14 -2.06 8.86
N THR A 50 10.22 -1.50 9.44
CA THR A 50 10.26 -1.04 10.83
C THR A 50 9.83 0.42 10.87
N ASN A 51 8.67 0.71 11.49
CA ASN A 51 8.08 2.06 11.52
C ASN A 51 8.05 2.72 10.13
N PRO A 52 7.34 2.09 9.17
CA PRO A 52 7.42 2.47 7.76
C PRO A 52 6.89 3.89 7.53
N LYS A 53 7.49 4.61 6.58
CA LYS A 53 7.11 6.00 6.23
C LYS A 53 5.84 6.11 5.38
N ALA A 54 5.32 4.98 4.93
CA ALA A 54 4.13 4.84 4.10
C ALA A 54 3.51 3.45 4.32
N PRO A 55 2.23 3.25 3.98
CA PRO A 55 1.59 1.95 4.11
C PRO A 55 2.29 0.87 3.28
N VAL A 56 2.29 -0.35 3.82
CA VAL A 56 2.68 -1.57 3.10
C VAL A 56 1.44 -2.23 2.53
N TYR A 57 1.41 -2.49 1.23
CA TYR A 57 0.31 -3.20 0.60
C TYR A 57 0.66 -4.68 0.43
N ILE A 58 -0.29 -5.56 0.74
CA ILE A 58 -0.17 -7.01 0.60
C ILE A 58 -1.34 -7.52 -0.22
N ILE A 59 -1.06 -8.26 -1.28
CA ILE A 59 -2.04 -9.03 -2.04
C ILE A 59 -1.95 -10.47 -1.54
N SER A 60 -3.09 -11.03 -1.14
CA SER A 60 -3.23 -12.41 -0.65
C SER A 60 -4.50 -13.03 -1.22
N GLY A 61 -4.64 -13.03 -2.55
CA GLY A 61 -5.84 -13.52 -3.25
C GLY A 61 -5.77 -14.97 -3.72
N SER A 62 -4.80 -15.76 -3.27
CA SER A 62 -4.53 -17.14 -3.72
C SER A 62 -5.14 -18.22 -2.81
N ALA A 63 -6.37 -18.01 -2.32
CA ALA A 63 -7.07 -18.94 -1.42
C ALA A 63 -7.79 -20.07 -2.18
#